data_AF-A0A519VR16-F1
#
_entry.id   AF-A0A519VR16-F1
#
_cell.length_a   1.000
_cell.length_b   1.000
_cell.length_c   1.000
_cell.angle_alpha   90.00
_cell.angle_beta   90.00
_cell.angle_gamma   90.00
#
_symmetry.space_group_name_H-M   'P 1'
#
loop_
_entity.id
_entity.type
_entity.pdbx_description
1 polymer ?
#
loop_
_entity_poly.entity_id
_entity_poly.type
_entity_poly.pdbx_seq_one_letter_code
_entity_poly.pdbx_strand_id
1 'polypeptide(L)'
;MHFSIRFRGWWLGLVLMLAGSRLAAQSAALPCLLLPLSPAERVQAASLIVEAEVLDAQGEWDASHQHIFTRQRLRVFRVLKGALPDTAALPLLVEGGQVGLARQELTNTLRPLPVGQQGIFFLQPASWSGVAPAYAAYASSQGVITYDLALGTAAEPARTYATLAEATQQTAQLSGQPTQQLRANPRLQAAAQRLGGASQRTAAPAISSFSPAQATAGTGAVLTIRGSGFGSSQGSGGVDFRNADDGGATTTRALARDYLSWTDTQIQVRVPSLASGGHPAGTGPVTVTAGDGTAATTATALVITYALANIDNTTGAFTDRPNHVATNATGGLTFRLGPSFRSNAAAVAAWQRALGQWRCSSGINWELGADVTVNTIALDQVNAVAFDDGTLPARVLGRTTSYYSGCYTANGEVVFYVSEIDQQFATSLPFQFGSARPGAGQYDFESVAVHELGHAQQLSHLIRPGAIMHYAVAAGATLRVLDPASDVAGGRLVLRTRSFRNRGCGGPAMLPAPLTALAISAVGAGPAATFSTRDECFVNGFVLERSAGLDTTAAGAGWQAVATANAGAARGQYTL
;
A
#
# COMPACT_ATOMS: atom_id res chain seq x y z
N MET A 1 -75.41 -40.26 -55.40
CA MET A 1 -74.36 -39.43 -56.01
C MET A 1 -74.14 -38.24 -55.06
N HIS A 2 -73.14 -38.24 -54.15
CA HIS A 2 -71.75 -37.77 -54.35
C HIS A 2 -71.70 -36.28 -54.76
N PHE A 3 -71.00 -35.34 -54.12
CA PHE A 3 -69.69 -35.41 -53.45
C PHE A 3 -69.49 -34.31 -52.37
N SER A 4 -68.59 -34.62 -51.44
CA SER A 4 -67.99 -33.77 -50.40
C SER A 4 -66.83 -32.91 -50.97
N ILE A 5 -66.53 -31.73 -50.40
CA ILE A 5 -65.30 -30.97 -50.70
C ILE A 5 -64.57 -30.60 -49.40
N ARG A 6 -63.26 -30.91 -49.37
CA ARG A 6 -62.31 -30.76 -48.26
C ARG A 6 -61.33 -29.59 -48.49
N PHE A 7 -61.05 -28.88 -47.39
CA PHE A 7 -59.79 -28.30 -46.87
C PHE A 7 -58.64 -27.80 -47.76
N ARG A 8 -58.09 -26.63 -47.36
CA ARG A 8 -56.65 -26.47 -47.02
C ARG A 8 -56.47 -25.25 -46.09
N GLY A 9 -55.96 -25.47 -44.88
CA GLY A 9 -55.49 -24.43 -43.94
C GLY A 9 -54.05 -24.74 -43.55
N TRP A 10 -53.16 -23.76 -43.69
CA TRP A 10 -51.74 -23.88 -43.36
C TRP A 10 -51.49 -23.38 -41.94
N TRP A 11 -50.81 -24.21 -41.14
CA TRP A 11 -50.30 -23.89 -39.81
C TRP A 11 -48.91 -23.25 -39.93
N LEU A 12 -48.71 -22.05 -39.37
CA LEU A 12 -47.40 -21.47 -39.13
C LEU A 12 -47.05 -21.66 -37.64
N GLY A 13 -46.00 -22.45 -37.37
CA GLY A 13 -45.44 -22.63 -36.03
C GLY A 13 -44.56 -21.45 -35.62
N LEU A 14 -44.82 -20.92 -34.43
CA LEU A 14 -44.03 -19.85 -33.79
C LEU A 14 -42.87 -20.49 -33.01
N VAL A 15 -41.63 -20.28 -33.46
CA VAL A 15 -40.42 -20.63 -32.71
C VAL A 15 -40.07 -19.44 -31.80
N LEU A 16 -40.22 -19.64 -30.49
CA LEU A 16 -39.78 -18.68 -29.47
C LEU A 16 -38.25 -18.76 -29.33
N MET A 17 -37.51 -17.77 -29.83
CA MET A 17 -36.10 -17.60 -29.49
C MET A 17 -35.97 -17.00 -28.09
N LEU A 18 -35.51 -17.81 -27.13
CA LEU A 18 -35.03 -17.35 -25.83
C LEU A 18 -33.71 -16.61 -26.02
N ALA A 19 -33.77 -15.28 -26.09
CA ALA A 19 -32.59 -14.42 -25.99
C ALA A 19 -32.08 -14.47 -24.54
N GLY A 20 -31.04 -15.26 -24.31
CA GLY A 20 -30.29 -15.27 -23.06
C GLY A 20 -29.61 -13.92 -22.83
N SER A 21 -30.14 -13.13 -21.91
CA SER A 21 -29.45 -11.96 -21.37
C SER A 21 -28.20 -12.43 -20.63
N ARG A 22 -27.04 -12.38 -21.29
CA ARG A 22 -25.75 -12.41 -20.62
C ARG A 22 -25.64 -11.14 -19.78
N LEU A 23 -25.89 -11.26 -18.48
CA LEU A 23 -25.37 -10.30 -17.50
C LEU A 23 -23.85 -10.26 -17.71
N ALA A 24 -23.36 -9.19 -18.34
CA ALA A 24 -21.94 -8.88 -18.32
C ALA A 24 -21.59 -8.65 -16.85
N ALA A 25 -20.86 -9.59 -16.25
CA ALA A 25 -20.25 -9.39 -14.95
C ALA A 25 -19.38 -8.13 -15.08
N GLN A 26 -19.76 -7.06 -14.40
CA GLN A 26 -18.87 -5.92 -14.20
C GLN A 26 -17.61 -6.49 -13.56
N SER A 27 -16.46 -6.31 -14.22
CA SER A 27 -15.17 -6.65 -13.64
C SER A 27 -15.04 -5.88 -12.32
N ALA A 28 -15.00 -6.59 -11.20
CA ALA A 28 -14.74 -5.97 -9.91
C ALA A 28 -13.44 -5.15 -9.98
N ALA A 29 -13.41 -4.00 -9.30
CA ALA A 29 -12.18 -3.21 -9.18
C ALA A 29 -11.11 -4.05 -8.47
N LEU A 30 -9.87 -3.98 -8.97
CA LEU A 30 -8.79 -4.88 -8.56
C LEU A 30 -8.02 -4.31 -7.38
N PRO A 31 -7.84 -5.03 -6.27
CA PRO A 31 -7.00 -4.53 -5.20
C PRO A 31 -5.59 -4.25 -5.71
N CYS A 32 -5.02 -3.10 -5.41
CA CYS A 32 -3.57 -2.89 -5.30
C CYS A 32 -2.75 -3.27 -6.54
N LEU A 33 -3.17 -2.86 -7.76
CA LEU A 33 -2.53 -3.25 -9.03
C LEU A 33 -2.30 -4.78 -9.18
N LEU A 34 -3.04 -5.56 -8.39
CA LEU A 34 -2.94 -7.00 -8.22
C LEU A 34 -4.20 -7.61 -8.83
N LEU A 35 -4.04 -8.26 -9.98
CA LEU A 35 -5.16 -8.89 -10.66
C LEU A 35 -5.56 -10.17 -9.89
N PRO A 36 -6.86 -10.48 -9.77
CA PRO A 36 -7.34 -11.58 -8.96
C PRO A 36 -6.94 -12.90 -9.58
N LEU A 37 -6.35 -13.79 -8.78
CA LEU A 37 -6.15 -15.19 -9.12
C LEU A 37 -7.40 -15.99 -8.77
N SER A 38 -7.86 -16.86 -9.66
CA SER A 38 -8.97 -17.76 -9.32
C SER A 38 -8.56 -18.76 -8.23
N PRO A 39 -9.50 -19.24 -7.39
CA PRO A 39 -9.17 -20.23 -6.38
C PRO A 39 -8.60 -21.52 -6.99
N ALA A 40 -9.10 -21.92 -8.17
CA ALA A 40 -8.63 -23.10 -8.88
C ALA A 40 -7.18 -22.95 -9.37
N GLU A 41 -6.83 -21.84 -10.02
CA GLU A 41 -5.45 -21.56 -10.45
C GLU A 41 -4.49 -21.56 -9.26
N ARG A 42 -4.87 -20.91 -8.16
CA ARG A 42 -4.05 -20.85 -6.94
C ARG A 42 -3.84 -22.23 -6.32
N VAL A 43 -4.91 -23.02 -6.18
CA VAL A 43 -4.83 -24.40 -5.66
C VAL A 43 -3.98 -25.27 -6.57
N GLN A 44 -4.09 -25.12 -7.89
CA GLN A 44 -3.32 -25.89 -8.86
C GLN A 44 -1.82 -25.58 -8.75
N ALA A 45 -1.44 -24.31 -8.66
CA ALA A 45 -0.05 -23.86 -8.67
C ALA A 45 0.71 -24.14 -7.36
N ALA A 46 0.04 -24.09 -6.20
CA ALA A 46 0.69 -24.37 -4.92
C ALA A 46 1.14 -25.82 -4.80
N SER A 47 2.37 -26.07 -4.34
CA SER A 47 2.88 -27.44 -4.10
C SER A 47 2.44 -28.00 -2.75
N LEU A 48 2.20 -27.12 -1.77
CA LEU A 48 1.76 -27.44 -0.42
C LEU A 48 0.67 -26.45 -0.01
N ILE A 49 -0.43 -26.92 0.58
CA ILE A 49 -1.47 -26.06 1.13
C ILE A 49 -1.75 -26.47 2.56
N VAL A 50 -1.66 -25.52 3.50
CA VAL A 50 -1.78 -25.78 4.94
C VAL A 50 -2.69 -24.78 5.65
N GLU A 51 -3.43 -25.25 6.64
CA GLU A 51 -4.06 -24.40 7.66
C GLU A 51 -3.07 -24.26 8.82
N ALA A 52 -2.66 -23.03 9.13
CA ALA A 52 -1.57 -22.78 10.08
C ALA A 52 -1.73 -21.48 10.88
N GLU A 53 -0.91 -21.35 11.92
CA GLU A 53 -0.73 -20.15 12.74
C GLU A 53 0.73 -19.67 12.66
N VAL A 54 0.92 -18.35 12.55
CA VAL A 54 2.24 -17.71 12.65
C VAL A 54 2.72 -17.71 14.10
N LEU A 55 3.89 -18.29 14.37
CA LEU A 55 4.46 -18.40 15.72
C LEU A 55 5.39 -17.24 16.09
N ASP A 56 6.18 -16.79 15.12
CA ASP A 56 7.16 -15.73 15.25
C ASP A 56 7.50 -15.19 13.87
N ALA A 57 8.19 -14.05 13.86
CA ALA A 57 8.68 -13.37 12.68
C ALA A 57 10.04 -12.75 13.01
N GLN A 58 11.04 -12.97 12.14
CA GLN A 58 12.38 -12.43 12.28
C GLN A 58 12.86 -11.91 10.92
N GLY A 59 13.35 -10.67 10.88
CA GLY A 59 14.01 -10.14 9.69
C GLY A 59 15.39 -10.76 9.49
N GLU A 60 15.74 -11.06 8.25
CA GLU A 60 17.06 -11.54 7.84
C GLU A 60 17.48 -10.94 6.49
N TRP A 61 18.78 -10.76 6.30
CA TRP A 61 19.36 -10.41 5.01
C TRP A 61 19.59 -11.67 4.18
N ASP A 62 19.55 -11.53 2.86
CA ASP A 62 20.25 -12.47 1.99
C ASP A 62 21.77 -12.37 2.15
N ALA A 63 22.48 -13.36 1.63
CA ALA A 63 23.94 -13.42 1.72
C ALA A 63 24.67 -12.23 1.07
N SER A 64 24.06 -11.55 0.09
CA SER A 64 24.62 -10.36 -0.56
C SER A 64 24.23 -9.04 0.12
N HIS A 65 23.38 -9.07 1.16
CA HIS A 65 22.86 -7.87 1.84
C HIS A 65 22.15 -6.89 0.88
N GLN A 66 21.46 -7.44 -0.11
CA GLN A 66 20.71 -6.71 -1.14
C GLN A 66 19.20 -6.76 -0.89
N HIS A 67 18.73 -7.78 -0.17
CA HIS A 67 17.33 -7.98 0.15
C HIS A 67 17.14 -8.38 1.61
N ILE A 68 16.14 -7.77 2.23
CA ILE A 68 15.60 -8.17 3.53
C ILE A 68 14.40 -9.07 3.28
N PHE A 69 14.37 -10.18 3.99
CA PHE A 69 13.21 -11.06 4.11
C PHE A 69 12.77 -11.13 5.57
N THR A 70 11.51 -11.49 5.80
CA THR A 70 11.00 -11.86 7.11
C THR A 70 10.73 -13.35 7.14
N ARG A 71 11.51 -14.07 7.94
CA ARG A 71 11.32 -15.48 8.19
C ARG A 71 10.29 -15.68 9.29
N GLN A 72 9.25 -16.44 9.00
CA GLN A 72 8.18 -16.77 9.91
C GLN A 72 8.11 -18.28 10.12
N ARG A 73 7.82 -18.72 11.34
CA ARG A 73 7.55 -20.13 11.62
C ARG A 73 6.06 -20.38 11.71
N LEU A 74 5.58 -21.33 10.91
CA LEU A 74 4.18 -21.73 10.90
C LEU A 74 3.96 -23.00 11.71
N ARG A 75 3.01 -22.97 12.64
CA ARG A 75 2.44 -24.18 13.25
C ARG A 75 1.31 -24.68 12.38
N VAL A 76 1.51 -25.83 11.75
CA VAL A 76 0.51 -26.45 10.87
C VAL A 76 -0.49 -27.27 11.69
N PHE A 77 -1.79 -27.02 11.47
CA PHE A 77 -2.89 -27.79 12.04
C PHE A 77 -3.42 -28.85 11.09
N ARG A 78 -3.53 -28.50 9.81
CA ARG A 78 -4.10 -29.35 8.76
C ARG A 78 -3.35 -29.16 7.44
N VAL A 79 -3.13 -30.24 6.72
CA VAL A 79 -2.64 -30.23 5.33
C VAL A 79 -3.85 -30.43 4.41
N LEU A 80 -4.02 -29.52 3.46
CA LEU A 80 -5.09 -29.53 2.47
C LEU A 80 -4.60 -30.01 1.09
N LYS A 81 -3.30 -29.88 0.79
CA LYS A 81 -2.66 -30.42 -0.42
C LYS A 81 -1.19 -30.65 -0.17
N GLY A 82 -0.63 -31.71 -0.75
CA GLY A 82 0.80 -32.02 -0.70
C GLY A 82 1.19 -32.81 0.55
N ALA A 83 2.48 -33.11 0.69
CA ALA A 83 3.03 -33.79 1.85
C ALA A 83 3.84 -32.79 2.68
N LEU A 84 3.57 -32.73 3.98
CA LEU A 84 4.38 -31.95 4.91
C LEU A 84 5.56 -32.81 5.39
N PRO A 85 6.81 -32.35 5.27
CA PRO A 85 7.94 -33.03 5.91
C PRO A 85 7.75 -33.07 7.44
N ASP A 86 8.38 -34.04 8.11
CA ASP A 86 8.32 -34.15 9.58
C ASP A 86 9.11 -33.00 10.21
N THR A 87 8.42 -31.89 10.49
CA THR A 87 9.00 -30.68 11.07
C THR A 87 8.13 -30.15 12.20
N ALA A 88 8.77 -29.61 13.25
CA ALA A 88 8.09 -28.98 14.37
C ALA A 88 7.40 -27.65 13.97
N ALA A 89 7.94 -26.94 12.97
CA ALA A 89 7.40 -25.69 12.44
C ALA A 89 7.87 -25.46 10.99
N LEU A 90 6.94 -25.12 10.10
CA LEU A 90 7.20 -24.90 8.68
C LEU A 90 7.75 -23.48 8.46
N PRO A 91 8.97 -23.30 7.91
CA PRO A 91 9.50 -21.97 7.62
C PRO A 91 8.81 -21.35 6.40
N LEU A 92 8.21 -20.19 6.61
CA LEU A 92 7.69 -19.28 5.58
C LEU A 92 8.64 -18.09 5.46
N LEU A 93 9.00 -17.72 4.25
CA LEU A 93 9.81 -16.55 3.95
C LEU A 93 8.94 -15.54 3.18
N VAL A 94 8.93 -14.30 3.66
CA VAL A 94 8.16 -13.19 3.10
C VAL A 94 9.15 -12.08 2.69
N GLU A 95 9.00 -11.50 1.50
CA GLU A 95 9.83 -10.38 1.06
C GLU A 95 9.63 -9.15 1.96
N GLY A 96 10.71 -8.41 2.20
CA GLY A 96 10.70 -7.23 3.05
C GLY A 96 10.75 -7.55 4.53
N GLY A 97 10.75 -6.48 5.34
CA GLY A 97 10.94 -6.59 6.78
C GLY A 97 12.01 -5.63 7.27
N GLN A 98 12.55 -5.92 8.45
CA GLN A 98 13.51 -5.04 9.11
C GLN A 98 14.61 -5.83 9.81
N VAL A 99 15.86 -5.43 9.60
CA VAL A 99 17.05 -5.93 10.31
C VAL A 99 17.77 -4.73 10.92
N GLY A 100 17.71 -4.61 12.25
CA GLY A 100 18.23 -3.45 12.95
C GLY A 100 17.51 -2.17 12.50
N LEU A 101 18.27 -1.22 11.93
CA LEU A 101 17.77 0.05 11.40
C LEU A 101 17.64 0.04 9.86
N ALA A 102 17.81 -1.09 9.21
CA ALA A 102 17.51 -1.23 7.78
C ALA A 102 16.14 -1.88 7.61
N ARG A 103 15.32 -1.32 6.72
CA ARG A 103 13.98 -1.81 6.43
C ARG A 103 13.72 -1.81 4.93
N GLN A 104 13.04 -2.83 4.44
CA GLN A 104 12.60 -2.91 3.05
C GLN A 104 11.09 -3.11 3.03
N GLU A 105 10.38 -2.26 2.28
CA GLU A 105 8.97 -2.43 2.01
C GLU A 105 8.71 -2.51 0.51
N LEU A 106 7.79 -3.40 0.14
CA LEU A 106 7.39 -3.64 -1.23
C LEU A 106 5.88 -3.48 -1.34
N THR A 107 5.44 -2.81 -2.39
CA THR A 107 4.01 -2.69 -2.70
C THR A 107 3.51 -3.96 -3.38
N ASN A 108 2.18 -4.16 -3.36
CA ASN A 108 1.51 -5.22 -4.10
C ASN A 108 2.00 -6.65 -3.75
N THR A 109 2.54 -6.84 -2.53
CA THR A 109 3.08 -8.10 -2.02
C THR A 109 2.53 -8.41 -0.62
N LEU A 110 2.69 -9.66 -0.17
CA LEU A 110 2.38 -10.10 1.18
C LEU A 110 3.25 -9.34 2.17
N ARG A 111 2.63 -8.61 3.08
CA ARG A 111 3.33 -8.09 4.26
C ARG A 111 3.51 -9.23 5.27
N PRO A 112 4.61 -9.23 6.05
CA PRO A 112 4.77 -10.20 7.13
C PRO A 112 3.57 -10.21 8.06
N LEU A 113 2.99 -11.38 8.27
CA LEU A 113 1.76 -11.53 9.05
C LEU A 113 2.02 -11.36 10.55
N PRO A 114 1.10 -10.77 11.33
CA PRO A 114 1.25 -10.69 12.78
C PRO A 114 1.39 -12.06 13.44
N VAL A 115 2.18 -12.13 14.51
CA VAL A 115 2.26 -13.34 15.34
C VAL A 115 0.87 -13.71 15.87
N GLY A 116 0.52 -14.99 15.76
CA GLY A 116 -0.80 -15.52 16.11
C GLY A 116 -1.85 -15.37 15.02
N GLN A 117 -1.53 -14.77 13.86
CA GLN A 117 -2.42 -14.79 12.70
C GLN A 117 -2.62 -16.23 12.22
N GLN A 118 -3.88 -16.62 12.02
CA GLN A 118 -4.24 -17.92 11.46
C GLN A 118 -4.74 -17.78 10.02
N GLY A 119 -4.61 -18.84 9.23
CA GLY A 119 -5.08 -18.82 7.85
C GLY A 119 -4.78 -20.08 7.08
N ILE A 120 -5.12 -20.04 5.80
CA ILE A 120 -4.75 -21.04 4.79
C ILE A 120 -3.62 -20.46 3.94
N PHE A 121 -2.52 -21.21 3.84
CA PHE A 121 -1.32 -20.81 3.13
C PHE A 121 -1.12 -21.70 1.91
N PHE A 122 -1.02 -21.09 0.74
CA PHE A 122 -0.76 -21.72 -0.55
C PHE A 122 0.72 -21.53 -0.86
N LEU A 123 1.50 -22.59 -0.70
CA LEU A 123 2.94 -22.51 -0.59
C LEU A 123 3.65 -23.16 -1.77
N GLN A 124 4.81 -22.60 -2.11
CA GLN A 124 5.81 -23.15 -3.02
C GLN A 124 7.19 -23.05 -2.36
N PRO A 125 8.19 -23.85 -2.77
CA PRO A 125 9.56 -23.64 -2.30
C PRO A 125 10.01 -22.22 -2.62
N ALA A 126 10.63 -21.55 -1.65
CA ALA A 126 11.24 -20.25 -1.88
C ALA A 126 12.36 -20.40 -2.93
N SER A 127 12.33 -19.57 -3.97
CA SER A 127 13.30 -19.61 -5.08
C SER A 127 14.42 -18.58 -4.95
N TRP A 128 14.45 -17.81 -3.85
CA TRP A 128 15.45 -16.78 -3.62
C TRP A 128 16.81 -17.40 -3.25
N SER A 129 17.88 -16.83 -3.80
CA SER A 129 19.26 -17.20 -3.48
C SER A 129 19.71 -16.52 -2.18
N GLY A 130 20.79 -17.04 -1.57
CA GLY A 130 21.39 -16.41 -0.39
C GLY A 130 20.58 -16.50 0.90
N VAL A 131 19.49 -17.26 0.92
CA VAL A 131 18.64 -17.48 2.10
C VAL A 131 18.53 -18.98 2.43
N ALA A 132 18.29 -19.30 3.70
CA ALA A 132 18.10 -20.69 4.12
C ALA A 132 16.81 -21.29 3.53
N PRO A 133 16.74 -22.62 3.28
CA PRO A 133 15.56 -23.27 2.68
C PRO A 133 14.25 -22.96 3.42
N ALA A 134 13.25 -22.49 2.68
CA ALA A 134 11.92 -22.11 3.18
C ALA A 134 10.84 -22.34 2.12
N TYR A 135 9.59 -22.09 2.51
CA TYR A 135 8.48 -21.88 1.58
C TYR A 135 8.21 -20.38 1.39
N ALA A 136 7.61 -20.03 0.27
CA ALA A 136 7.03 -18.72 0.00
C ALA A 136 5.54 -18.89 -0.32
N ALA A 137 4.74 -17.86 -0.06
CA ALA A 137 3.36 -17.83 -0.52
C ALA A 137 3.32 -17.70 -2.05
N TYR A 138 2.60 -18.61 -2.72
CA TYR A 138 2.39 -18.55 -4.17
C TYR A 138 1.65 -17.26 -4.54
N ALA A 139 2.16 -16.54 -5.53
CA ALA A 139 1.62 -15.22 -5.93
C ALA A 139 1.49 -14.25 -4.75
N SER A 140 2.41 -14.35 -3.79
CA SER A 140 2.56 -13.43 -2.67
C SER A 140 1.28 -13.29 -1.82
N SER A 141 0.67 -12.11 -1.72
CA SER A 141 -0.50 -11.86 -0.85
C SER A 141 -1.73 -12.67 -1.25
N GLN A 142 -1.87 -13.04 -2.53
CA GLN A 142 -2.94 -13.92 -2.99
C GLN A 142 -2.74 -15.36 -2.53
N GLY A 143 -1.53 -15.74 -2.11
CA GLY A 143 -1.21 -17.05 -1.58
C GLY A 143 -1.64 -17.27 -0.13
N VAL A 144 -2.33 -16.31 0.49
CA VAL A 144 -2.77 -16.40 1.88
C VAL A 144 -4.24 -16.01 2.01
N ILE A 145 -5.02 -16.90 2.61
CA ILE A 145 -6.35 -16.59 3.14
C ILE A 145 -6.20 -16.41 4.65
N THR A 146 -6.37 -15.19 5.14
CA THR A 146 -6.30 -14.87 6.57
C THR A 146 -7.64 -15.10 7.26
N TYR A 147 -7.61 -15.51 8.52
CA TYR A 147 -8.79 -15.70 9.36
C TYR A 147 -9.01 -14.51 10.28
N ASP A 148 -10.26 -14.06 10.36
CA ASP A 148 -10.78 -13.28 11.47
C ASP A 148 -11.54 -14.23 12.41
N LEU A 149 -10.88 -14.63 13.49
CA LEU A 149 -11.49 -15.54 14.47
C LEU A 149 -12.56 -14.85 15.34
N ALA A 150 -12.62 -13.52 15.38
CA ALA A 150 -13.65 -12.80 16.12
C ALA A 150 -14.96 -12.77 15.33
N LEU A 151 -14.87 -12.54 14.02
CA LEU A 151 -16.03 -12.52 13.11
C LEU A 151 -16.37 -13.90 12.55
N GLY A 152 -15.45 -14.87 12.62
CA GLY A 152 -15.61 -16.19 12.01
C GLY A 152 -15.53 -16.16 10.48
N THR A 153 -14.97 -15.10 9.91
CA THR A 153 -14.83 -14.87 8.46
C THR A 153 -13.38 -15.07 8.03
N ALA A 154 -13.17 -15.32 6.73
CA ALA A 154 -11.83 -15.36 6.16
C ALA A 154 -11.72 -14.43 4.95
N ALA A 155 -10.52 -13.97 4.63
CA ALA A 155 -10.31 -13.09 3.49
C ALA A 155 -8.94 -13.26 2.86
N GLU A 156 -8.91 -13.05 1.55
CA GLU A 156 -7.73 -12.82 0.72
C GLU A 156 -7.94 -11.49 -0.03
N PRO A 157 -6.92 -10.90 -0.70
CA PRO A 157 -7.05 -9.58 -1.31
C PRO A 157 -8.29 -9.41 -2.22
N ALA A 158 -8.64 -10.44 -3.00
CA ALA A 158 -9.74 -10.36 -3.96
C ALA A 158 -11.07 -10.95 -3.48
N ARG A 159 -11.13 -11.61 -2.31
CA ARG A 159 -12.32 -12.37 -1.86
C ARG A 159 -12.46 -12.42 -0.36
N THR A 160 -13.70 -12.34 0.10
CA THR A 160 -14.12 -12.62 1.47
C THR A 160 -14.94 -13.90 1.51
N TYR A 161 -14.81 -14.65 2.60
CA TYR A 161 -15.56 -15.85 2.91
C TYR A 161 -16.42 -15.60 4.13
N ALA A 162 -17.71 -15.94 4.02
CA ALA A 162 -18.67 -15.71 5.10
C ALA A 162 -18.35 -16.56 6.32
N THR A 163 -17.70 -17.72 6.12
CA THR A 163 -17.24 -18.57 7.22
C THR A 163 -15.82 -19.13 6.98
N LEU A 164 -15.11 -19.44 8.07
CA LEU A 164 -13.82 -20.16 8.00
C LEU A 164 -13.97 -21.56 7.35
N ALA A 165 -15.13 -22.20 7.57
CA ALA A 165 -15.45 -23.50 7.00
C ALA A 165 -15.59 -23.44 5.47
N GLU A 166 -16.21 -22.38 4.94
CA GLU A 166 -16.34 -22.17 3.49
C GLU A 166 -14.97 -22.11 2.81
N ALA A 167 -14.03 -21.32 3.35
CA ALA A 167 -12.69 -21.18 2.79
C ALA A 167 -11.92 -22.52 2.79
N THR A 168 -11.99 -23.27 3.90
CA THR A 168 -11.31 -24.57 4.02
C THR A 168 -11.94 -25.64 3.14
N GLN A 169 -13.27 -25.72 3.07
CA GLN A 169 -13.99 -26.68 2.23
C GLN A 169 -13.77 -26.42 0.74
N GLN A 170 -13.88 -25.16 0.29
CA GLN A 170 -13.59 -24.80 -1.11
C GLN A 170 -12.16 -25.21 -1.49
N THR A 171 -11.19 -24.91 -0.63
CA THR A 171 -9.78 -25.26 -0.87
C THR A 171 -9.57 -26.77 -0.94
N ALA A 172 -10.14 -27.52 0.00
CA ALA A 172 -10.05 -28.98 0.04
C ALA A 172 -10.69 -29.62 -1.21
N GLN A 173 -11.89 -29.16 -1.61
CA GLN A 173 -12.58 -29.65 -2.79
C GLN A 173 -11.76 -29.43 -4.07
N LEU A 174 -11.22 -28.22 -4.25
CA LEU A 174 -10.39 -27.89 -5.42
C LEU A 174 -9.06 -28.65 -5.41
N SER A 175 -8.52 -29.00 -4.24
CA SER A 175 -7.25 -29.74 -4.15
C SER A 175 -7.38 -31.17 -4.67
N GLY A 176 -8.58 -31.76 -4.58
CA GLY A 176 -8.83 -33.17 -4.88
C GLY A 176 -8.10 -34.16 -3.98
N GLN A 177 -7.45 -33.70 -2.90
CA GLN A 177 -6.69 -34.54 -1.98
C GLN A 177 -7.40 -34.68 -0.62
N PRO A 178 -7.25 -35.83 0.06
CA PRO A 178 -7.78 -35.99 1.40
C PRO A 178 -7.06 -35.04 2.36
N THR A 179 -7.82 -34.30 3.16
CA THR A 179 -7.25 -33.41 4.17
C THR A 179 -6.63 -34.23 5.31
N GLN A 180 -5.39 -33.94 5.67
CA GLN A 180 -4.71 -34.59 6.79
C GLN A 180 -4.70 -33.66 7.99
N GLN A 181 -5.37 -34.05 9.08
CA GLN A 181 -5.27 -33.33 10.35
C GLN A 181 -4.00 -33.76 11.10
N LEU A 182 -3.14 -32.80 11.42
CA LEU A 182 -1.90 -33.06 12.16
C LEU A 182 -2.06 -32.81 13.66
N ARG A 183 -2.86 -31.82 14.04
CA ARG A 183 -3.14 -31.47 15.44
C ARG A 183 -4.43 -30.66 15.58
N ALA A 184 -4.91 -30.52 16.81
CA ALA A 184 -6.07 -29.67 17.10
C ALA A 184 -5.70 -28.17 17.00
N ASN A 185 -6.65 -27.37 16.54
CA ASN A 185 -6.56 -25.91 16.55
C ASN A 185 -7.50 -25.35 17.64
N PRO A 186 -7.03 -25.21 18.89
CA PRO A 186 -7.90 -24.84 20.02
C PRO A 186 -8.45 -23.42 19.89
N ARG A 187 -7.72 -22.48 19.28
CA ARG A 187 -8.19 -21.10 19.07
C ARG A 187 -9.34 -21.05 18.06
N LEU A 188 -9.24 -21.81 16.97
CA LEU A 188 -10.31 -21.98 16.00
C LEU A 188 -11.55 -22.66 16.60
N GLN A 189 -11.35 -23.71 17.40
CA GLN A 189 -12.44 -24.40 18.12
C GLN A 189 -13.15 -23.46 19.11
N ALA A 190 -12.38 -22.70 19.91
CA ALA A 190 -12.94 -21.73 20.85
C ALA A 190 -13.67 -20.58 20.14
N ALA A 191 -13.21 -20.16 18.96
CA ALA A 191 -13.91 -19.17 18.14
C ALA A 191 -15.26 -19.72 17.63
N ALA A 192 -15.28 -20.95 17.12
CA ALA A 192 -16.51 -21.60 16.67
C ALA A 192 -17.55 -21.75 17.80
N GLN A 193 -17.10 -22.12 19.01
CA GLN A 193 -17.97 -22.20 20.20
C GLN A 193 -18.55 -20.84 20.59
N ARG A 194 -17.73 -19.77 20.54
CA ARG A 194 -18.19 -18.40 20.85
C ARG A 194 -19.26 -17.93 19.86
N LEU A 195 -19.07 -18.18 18.57
CA LEU A 195 -20.02 -17.79 17.53
C LEU A 195 -21.31 -18.64 17.54
N GLY A 196 -21.25 -19.87 18.07
CA GLY A 196 -22.42 -20.74 18.24
C GLY A 196 -23.17 -20.58 19.56
N GLY A 197 -22.64 -19.80 20.51
CA GLY A 197 -23.25 -19.57 21.83
C GLY A 197 -24.19 -18.36 21.84
N ALA A 198 -25.31 -18.45 22.56
CA ALA A 198 -26.17 -17.29 22.82
C ALA A 198 -25.44 -16.31 23.76
N SER A 199 -25.09 -15.12 23.26
CA SER A 199 -24.43 -14.09 24.07
C SER A 199 -25.32 -13.64 25.24
N GLN A 200 -24.73 -13.45 26.43
CA GLN A 200 -25.41 -12.75 27.52
C GLN A 200 -25.75 -11.33 27.04
N ARG A 201 -26.98 -10.87 27.31
CA ARG A 201 -27.44 -9.55 26.90
C ARG A 201 -26.74 -8.45 27.70
N THR A 202 -25.53 -8.05 27.29
CA THR A 202 -24.98 -6.74 27.63
C THR A 202 -25.57 -5.69 26.67
N ALA A 203 -25.76 -4.47 27.17
CA ALA A 203 -26.20 -3.37 26.33
C ALA A 203 -25.09 -3.04 25.33
N ALA A 204 -25.39 -3.13 24.03
CA ALA A 204 -24.42 -2.79 22.99
C ALA A 204 -24.01 -1.31 23.11
N PRO A 205 -22.75 -0.97 22.80
CA PRO A 205 -22.32 0.41 22.75
C PRO A 205 -23.17 1.20 21.75
N ALA A 206 -23.25 2.51 21.95
CA ALA A 206 -23.91 3.42 21.03
C ALA A 206 -22.96 4.55 20.66
N ILE A 207 -22.77 4.78 19.36
CA ILE A 207 -21.98 5.92 18.86
C ILE A 207 -22.95 7.05 18.53
N SER A 208 -22.82 8.17 19.25
CA SER A 208 -23.66 9.36 19.05
C SER A 208 -23.07 10.31 18.00
N SER A 209 -21.75 10.41 17.90
CA SER A 209 -21.07 11.24 16.91
C SER A 209 -19.59 10.88 16.77
N PHE A 210 -18.96 11.33 15.69
CA PHE A 210 -17.52 11.36 15.56
C PHE A 210 -17.08 12.66 14.86
N SER A 211 -15.84 13.08 15.10
CA SER A 211 -15.26 14.25 14.44
C SER A 211 -13.72 14.13 14.37
N PRO A 212 -13.09 14.58 13.27
CA PRO A 212 -13.72 15.15 12.07
C PRO A 212 -14.34 14.07 11.17
N ALA A 213 -15.24 14.48 10.26
CA ALA A 213 -15.84 13.59 9.25
C ALA A 213 -14.88 13.29 8.08
N GLN A 214 -13.86 14.12 7.90
CA GLN A 214 -12.77 13.96 6.94
C GLN A 214 -11.45 13.99 7.69
N ALA A 215 -10.58 13.02 7.45
CA ALA A 215 -9.28 12.90 8.08
C ALA A 215 -8.25 12.35 7.09
N THR A 216 -7.02 12.20 7.57
CA THR A 216 -5.89 11.66 6.82
C THR A 216 -5.28 10.53 7.62
N ALA A 217 -4.91 9.43 6.97
CA ALA A 217 -4.29 8.30 7.64
C ALA A 217 -2.78 8.48 7.77
N GLY A 218 -2.23 8.08 8.91
CA GLY A 218 -0.80 8.09 9.15
C GLY A 218 -0.21 9.44 9.51
N THR A 219 -0.91 10.56 9.36
CA THR A 219 -0.40 11.93 9.62
C THR A 219 -0.41 12.33 11.10
N GLY A 220 -1.01 11.51 11.95
CA GLY A 220 -1.26 11.83 13.36
C GLY A 220 -2.60 12.54 13.60
N ALA A 221 -3.43 12.68 12.56
CA ALA A 221 -4.82 13.13 12.70
C ALA A 221 -5.56 12.30 13.74
N VAL A 222 -6.33 12.98 14.59
CA VAL A 222 -7.06 12.37 15.71
C VAL A 222 -8.54 12.34 15.38
N LEU A 223 -9.12 11.15 15.48
CA LEU A 223 -10.56 10.92 15.45
C LEU A 223 -11.08 10.90 16.89
N THR A 224 -12.05 11.76 17.18
CA THR A 224 -12.81 11.71 18.43
C THR A 224 -14.16 11.06 18.18
N ILE A 225 -14.43 9.95 18.86
CA ILE A 225 -15.70 9.21 18.81
C ILE A 225 -16.42 9.44 20.15
N ARG A 226 -17.70 9.82 20.12
CA ARG A 226 -18.53 10.03 21.31
C ARG A 226 -19.71 9.08 21.32
N GLY A 227 -20.13 8.68 22.51
CA GLY A 227 -21.16 7.67 22.67
C GLY A 227 -21.40 7.27 24.11
N SER A 228 -21.78 6.02 24.31
CA SER A 228 -21.99 5.37 25.61
C SER A 228 -21.71 3.87 25.51
N GLY A 229 -21.35 3.23 26.62
CA GLY A 229 -21.13 1.78 26.66
C GLY A 229 -19.79 1.35 26.06
N PHE A 230 -18.84 2.27 25.91
CA PHE A 230 -17.48 1.92 25.46
C PHE A 230 -16.63 1.27 26.57
N GLY A 231 -17.08 1.37 27.83
CA GLY A 231 -16.33 0.93 29.00
C GLY A 231 -15.35 1.99 29.51
N SER A 232 -15.02 1.92 30.80
CA SER A 232 -14.18 2.93 31.48
C SER A 232 -12.71 2.94 31.04
N SER A 233 -12.26 1.92 30.31
CA SER A 233 -10.92 1.80 29.75
C SER A 233 -10.96 0.90 28.51
N GLN A 234 -9.90 0.97 27.69
CA GLN A 234 -9.82 0.19 26.44
C GLN A 234 -9.87 -1.33 26.70
N GLY A 235 -9.02 -1.84 27.60
CA GLY A 235 -8.88 -3.29 27.81
C GLY A 235 -8.57 -4.03 26.50
N SER A 236 -9.36 -5.06 26.19
CA SER A 236 -9.33 -5.79 24.91
C SER A 236 -10.14 -5.13 23.79
N GLY A 237 -10.78 -3.99 24.05
CA GLY A 237 -11.53 -3.22 23.08
C GLY A 237 -10.63 -2.54 22.04
N GLY A 238 -11.25 -2.04 20.98
CA GLY A 238 -10.54 -1.38 19.90
C GLY A 238 -11.44 -0.64 18.92
N VAL A 239 -10.79 0.15 18.06
CA VAL A 239 -11.40 0.87 16.95
C VAL A 239 -10.88 0.29 15.64
N ASP A 240 -11.81 -0.15 14.81
CA ASP A 240 -11.58 -0.78 13.51
C ASP A 240 -11.97 0.19 12.39
N PHE A 241 -11.02 0.40 11.47
CA PHE A 241 -11.20 1.17 10.25
C PHE A 241 -11.36 0.21 9.06
N ARG A 242 -11.96 0.67 7.96
CA ARG A 242 -11.90 -0.08 6.69
C ARG A 242 -10.45 -0.22 6.24
N ASN A 243 -10.09 -1.38 5.70
CA ASN A 243 -8.77 -1.61 5.14
C ASN A 243 -8.67 -0.91 3.78
N ALA A 244 -7.72 0.02 3.62
CA ALA A 244 -7.60 0.74 2.34
C ALA A 244 -7.00 -0.11 1.21
N ASP A 245 -6.24 -1.16 1.52
CA ASP A 245 -5.56 -1.99 0.51
C ASP A 245 -6.53 -2.90 -0.27
N ASP A 246 -7.72 -3.17 0.26
CA ASP A 246 -8.72 -4.07 -0.33
C ASP A 246 -10.06 -3.38 -0.67
N GLY A 247 -10.07 -2.04 -0.66
CA GLY A 247 -11.30 -1.27 -0.92
C GLY A 247 -12.28 -1.25 0.24
N GLY A 248 -11.88 -1.70 1.43
CA GLY A 248 -12.70 -1.74 2.64
C GLY A 248 -13.55 -2.99 2.74
N ALA A 249 -13.13 -4.07 2.07
CA ALA A 249 -13.71 -5.41 2.16
C ALA A 249 -13.44 -6.03 3.54
N THR A 250 -12.26 -5.77 4.10
CA THR A 250 -11.91 -6.10 5.49
C THR A 250 -11.72 -4.85 6.34
N THR A 251 -11.40 -5.05 7.61
CA THR A 251 -11.08 -3.99 8.57
C THR A 251 -9.65 -4.13 9.07
N THR A 252 -9.08 -3.01 9.50
CA THR A 252 -7.80 -2.96 10.21
C THR A 252 -7.95 -2.20 11.53
N ARG A 253 -7.36 -2.75 12.60
CA ARG A 253 -7.54 -2.23 13.96
C ARG A 253 -6.42 -1.29 14.36
N ALA A 254 -6.76 -0.12 14.91
CA ALA A 254 -5.76 0.77 15.50
C ALA A 254 -4.95 0.07 16.62
N LEU A 255 -3.64 0.31 16.63
CA LEU A 255 -2.73 -0.31 17.58
C LEU A 255 -2.77 0.40 18.92
N ALA A 256 -2.25 -0.24 19.98
CA ALA A 256 -2.31 0.31 21.34
C ALA A 256 -1.74 1.74 21.44
N ARG A 257 -0.69 2.05 20.68
CA ARG A 257 -0.06 3.39 20.63
C ARG A 257 -0.93 4.47 19.96
N ASP A 258 -1.96 4.08 19.20
CA ASP A 258 -2.80 5.03 18.47
C ASP A 258 -3.88 5.64 19.39
N TYR A 259 -4.19 5.01 20.52
CA TYR A 259 -5.18 5.52 21.47
C TYR A 259 -4.58 6.61 22.35
N LEU A 260 -5.19 7.79 22.31
CA LEU A 260 -4.82 8.92 23.17
C LEU A 260 -5.62 8.93 24.47
N SER A 261 -6.90 8.54 24.40
CA SER A 261 -7.75 8.39 25.57
C SER A 261 -8.92 7.45 25.28
N TRP A 262 -9.35 6.69 26.29
CA TRP A 262 -10.54 5.85 26.23
C TRP A 262 -11.35 6.01 27.51
N THR A 263 -12.64 6.32 27.36
CA THR A 263 -13.63 6.41 28.44
C THR A 263 -14.95 5.85 27.93
N ASP A 264 -15.92 5.63 28.84
CA ASP A 264 -17.22 5.06 28.47
C ASP A 264 -17.98 5.88 27.42
N THR A 265 -17.73 7.20 27.39
CA THR A 265 -18.46 8.15 26.54
C THR A 265 -17.62 8.79 25.45
N GLN A 266 -16.30 8.54 25.42
CA GLN A 266 -15.39 9.16 24.46
C GLN A 266 -14.14 8.34 24.23
N ILE A 267 -13.78 8.18 22.95
CA ILE A 267 -12.52 7.60 22.49
C ILE A 267 -11.81 8.65 21.63
N GLN A 268 -10.52 8.88 21.89
CA GLN A 268 -9.64 9.62 20.99
C GLN A 268 -8.57 8.68 20.47
N VAL A 269 -8.53 8.52 19.15
CA VAL A 269 -7.65 7.58 18.47
C VAL A 269 -7.03 8.24 17.25
N ARG A 270 -5.74 8.01 17.00
CA ARG A 270 -5.08 8.44 15.76
C ARG A 270 -5.60 7.58 14.60
N VAL A 271 -5.77 8.19 13.43
CA VAL A 271 -6.12 7.44 12.21
C VAL A 271 -4.83 6.82 11.63
N PRO A 272 -4.66 5.49 11.70
CA PRO A 272 -3.38 4.85 11.39
C PRO A 272 -3.22 4.61 9.89
N SER A 273 -1.99 4.69 9.38
CA SER A 273 -1.60 4.08 8.09
C SER A 273 -0.84 2.76 8.26
N LEU A 274 -0.51 2.42 9.51
CA LEU A 274 0.09 1.16 9.91
C LEU A 274 -0.68 0.65 11.13
N ALA A 275 -1.70 -0.15 10.88
CA ALA A 275 -2.59 -0.72 11.89
C ALA A 275 -2.34 -2.24 12.06
N SER A 276 -3.15 -2.91 12.88
CA SER A 276 -3.12 -4.36 13.03
C SER A 276 -3.32 -5.03 11.67
N GLY A 277 -2.35 -5.85 11.26
CA GLY A 277 -2.29 -6.46 9.92
C GLY A 277 -1.41 -5.69 8.92
N GLY A 278 -0.88 -4.52 9.29
CA GLY A 278 0.06 -3.77 8.45
C GLY A 278 -0.60 -2.95 7.34
N HIS A 279 -1.90 -2.64 7.47
CA HIS A 279 -2.70 -1.98 6.46
C HIS A 279 -3.06 -0.54 6.84
N PRO A 280 -3.24 0.38 5.88
CA PRO A 280 -3.72 1.72 6.14
C PRO A 280 -5.23 1.77 6.37
N ALA A 281 -5.67 2.68 7.24
CA ALA A 281 -7.08 3.00 7.39
C ALA A 281 -7.63 3.68 6.12
N GLY A 282 -8.76 3.18 5.63
CA GLY A 282 -9.46 3.63 4.43
C GLY A 282 -10.80 4.31 4.74
N THR A 283 -11.35 4.96 3.71
CA THR A 283 -12.69 5.58 3.78
C THR A 283 -13.75 4.54 4.06
N GLY A 284 -14.61 4.80 5.04
CA GLY A 284 -15.73 3.94 5.40
C GLY A 284 -16.20 4.14 6.83
N PRO A 285 -17.24 3.41 7.26
CA PRO A 285 -17.69 3.48 8.64
C PRO A 285 -16.64 2.88 9.59
N VAL A 286 -16.61 3.41 10.81
CA VAL A 286 -15.67 3.02 11.87
C VAL A 286 -16.41 2.20 12.90
N THR A 287 -15.82 1.10 13.35
CA THR A 287 -16.42 0.21 14.37
C THR A 287 -15.67 0.35 15.69
N VAL A 288 -16.40 0.55 16.78
CA VAL A 288 -15.90 0.49 18.16
C VAL A 288 -16.32 -0.85 18.74
N THR A 289 -15.35 -1.64 19.20
CA THR A 289 -15.57 -2.87 19.97
C THR A 289 -15.19 -2.60 21.43
N ALA A 290 -16.12 -2.77 22.36
CA ALA A 290 -15.88 -2.64 23.79
C ALA A 290 -15.13 -3.88 24.34
N GLY A 291 -14.58 -3.77 25.55
CA GLY A 291 -13.80 -4.85 26.17
C GLY A 291 -14.57 -6.16 26.38
N ASP A 292 -15.90 -6.11 26.46
CA ASP A 292 -16.79 -7.27 26.57
C ASP A 292 -17.09 -7.94 25.21
N GLY A 293 -16.59 -7.39 24.11
CA GLY A 293 -16.77 -7.89 22.75
C GLY A 293 -18.02 -7.37 22.03
N THR A 294 -18.86 -6.56 22.69
CA THR A 294 -19.95 -5.86 22.01
C THR A 294 -19.41 -4.75 21.11
N ALA A 295 -20.10 -4.44 20.01
CA ALA A 295 -19.62 -3.50 19.02
C ALA A 295 -20.70 -2.57 18.49
N ALA A 296 -20.29 -1.38 18.04
CA ALA A 296 -21.11 -0.40 17.36
C ALA A 296 -20.35 0.19 16.17
N THR A 297 -21.05 0.46 15.09
CA THR A 297 -20.48 1.03 13.86
C THR A 297 -21.10 2.39 13.58
N THR A 298 -20.29 3.35 13.14
CA THR A 298 -20.79 4.69 12.77
C THR A 298 -21.80 4.60 11.63
N ALA A 299 -22.87 5.39 11.71
CA ALA A 299 -23.90 5.44 10.67
C ALA A 299 -23.40 6.09 9.36
N THR A 300 -22.46 7.03 9.47
CA THR A 300 -21.80 7.68 8.33
C THR A 300 -20.33 7.26 8.23
N ALA A 301 -19.78 7.32 7.03
CA ALA A 301 -18.38 7.02 6.78
C ALA A 301 -17.45 8.16 7.24
N LEU A 302 -16.29 7.77 7.80
CA LEU A 302 -15.12 8.64 7.85
C LEU A 302 -14.49 8.66 6.46
N VAL A 303 -14.23 9.86 5.92
CA VAL A 303 -13.52 10.02 4.65
C VAL A 303 -12.03 10.17 4.91
N ILE A 304 -11.22 9.33 4.26
CA ILE A 304 -9.76 9.44 4.28
C ILE A 304 -9.32 10.13 2.99
N THR A 305 -8.78 11.35 3.12
CA THR A 305 -8.39 12.16 1.96
C THR A 305 -7.05 11.73 1.38
N TYR A 306 -6.12 11.26 2.21
CA TYR A 306 -4.87 10.61 1.78
C TYR A 306 -4.26 9.83 2.95
N ALA A 307 -3.34 8.92 2.64
CA ALA A 307 -2.62 8.10 3.61
C ALA A 307 -1.10 8.20 3.34
N LEU A 308 -0.30 8.26 4.41
CA LEU A 308 1.16 8.33 4.31
C LEU A 308 1.81 7.03 4.80
N ALA A 309 2.90 6.62 4.16
CA ALA A 309 3.72 5.51 4.64
C ALA A 309 4.36 5.87 5.99
N ASN A 310 4.35 4.88 6.88
CA ASN A 310 4.76 5.00 8.28
C ASN A 310 5.55 3.73 8.64
N ILE A 311 6.65 3.89 9.38
CA ILE A 311 7.52 2.81 9.83
C ILE A 311 7.46 2.75 11.35
N ASP A 312 7.28 1.56 11.91
CA ASP A 312 7.47 1.37 13.34
C ASP A 312 8.94 1.25 13.69
N ASN A 313 9.34 1.93 14.76
CA ASN A 313 10.67 1.73 15.31
C ASN A 313 10.80 0.33 15.93
N THR A 314 12.03 -0.12 16.16
CA THR A 314 12.37 -1.45 16.71
C THR A 314 11.69 -1.76 18.05
N THR A 315 11.22 -0.74 18.78
CA THR A 315 10.52 -0.90 20.07
C THR A 315 9.00 -0.96 19.94
N GLY A 316 8.44 -0.73 18.75
CA GLY A 316 6.98 -0.68 18.49
C GLY A 316 6.24 0.48 19.18
N ALA A 317 6.93 1.26 20.00
CA ALA A 317 6.40 2.38 20.78
C ALA A 317 6.24 3.66 19.96
N PHE A 318 6.89 3.75 18.81
CA PHE A 318 6.86 4.93 17.95
C PHE A 318 6.71 4.55 16.49
N THR A 319 5.93 5.36 15.79
CA THR A 319 5.82 5.33 14.34
C THR A 319 6.56 6.55 13.79
N ASP A 320 7.67 6.33 13.10
CA ASP A 320 8.34 7.36 12.33
C ASP A 320 7.79 7.41 10.91
N ARG A 321 7.98 8.56 10.26
CA ARG A 321 7.54 8.76 8.89
C ARG A 321 8.76 9.05 8.04
N PRO A 322 9.12 8.13 7.13
CA PRO A 322 10.37 8.24 6.41
C PRO A 322 10.42 9.54 5.60
N ASN A 323 11.50 10.29 5.75
CA ASN A 323 11.76 11.45 4.90
C ASN A 323 12.52 11.02 3.63
N HIS A 324 12.34 11.78 2.55
CA HIS A 324 13.33 11.74 1.48
C HIS A 324 14.54 12.57 1.87
N VAL A 325 15.69 12.19 1.33
CA VAL A 325 16.96 12.91 1.44
C VAL A 325 17.50 13.15 0.04
N ALA A 326 18.35 14.16 -0.12
CA ALA A 326 19.06 14.35 -1.37
C ALA A 326 20.17 13.30 -1.50
N THR A 327 20.07 12.44 -2.52
CA THR A 327 21.04 11.40 -2.87
C THR A 327 21.83 11.72 -4.13
N ASN A 328 21.53 12.84 -4.80
CA ASN A 328 22.26 13.32 -5.97
C ASN A 328 22.80 14.75 -5.79
N ALA A 329 23.67 15.17 -6.72
CA ALA A 329 24.30 16.49 -6.71
C ALA A 329 23.32 17.65 -6.99
N THR A 330 22.11 17.36 -7.49
CA THR A 330 21.09 18.36 -7.80
C THR A 330 20.07 18.54 -6.68
N GLY A 331 20.36 18.02 -5.48
CA GLY A 331 19.53 18.19 -4.28
C GLY A 331 18.28 17.33 -4.27
N GLY A 332 18.26 16.20 -4.98
CA GLY A 332 17.10 15.34 -5.18
C GLY A 332 17.45 13.84 -5.24
N LEU A 333 16.66 13.06 -5.97
CA LEU A 333 16.92 11.64 -6.28
C LEU A 333 16.99 11.45 -7.79
N THR A 334 17.86 10.54 -8.23
CA THR A 334 18.05 10.17 -9.63
C THR A 334 17.54 8.75 -9.85
N PHE A 335 16.55 8.59 -10.73
CA PHE A 335 16.14 7.29 -11.26
C PHE A 335 16.96 6.91 -12.48
N ARG A 336 17.18 5.61 -12.69
CA ARG A 336 17.93 5.06 -13.82
C ARG A 336 17.18 3.90 -14.45
N LEU A 337 17.15 3.86 -15.78
CA LEU A 337 16.40 2.82 -16.50
C LEU A 337 17.29 1.60 -16.74
N GLY A 338 16.73 0.41 -16.48
CA GLY A 338 17.32 -0.87 -16.86
C GLY A 338 17.24 -1.12 -18.38
N PRO A 339 18.13 -1.97 -18.94
CA PRO A 339 18.11 -2.34 -20.35
C PRO A 339 16.75 -2.84 -20.88
N SER A 340 16.00 -3.63 -20.09
CA SER A 340 14.69 -4.13 -20.51
C SER A 340 13.70 -2.97 -20.68
N PHE A 341 13.69 -2.03 -19.76
CA PHE A 341 12.77 -0.90 -19.75
C PHE A 341 13.08 0.11 -20.86
N ARG A 342 14.35 0.53 -20.99
CA ARG A 342 14.75 1.54 -21.98
C ARG A 342 14.54 1.10 -23.43
N SER A 343 14.48 -0.21 -23.67
CA SER A 343 14.19 -0.76 -25.01
C SER A 343 12.76 -0.46 -25.50
N ASN A 344 11.84 -0.11 -24.60
CA ASN A 344 10.47 0.25 -24.92
C ASN A 344 10.28 1.77 -24.83
N ALA A 345 10.48 2.47 -25.96
CA ALA A 345 10.40 3.93 -26.01
C ALA A 345 9.03 4.50 -25.54
N ALA A 346 7.93 3.78 -25.75
CA ALA A 346 6.61 4.21 -25.30
C ALA A 346 6.49 4.15 -23.76
N ALA A 347 7.00 3.08 -23.13
CA ALA A 347 7.06 2.96 -21.68
C ALA A 347 7.94 4.04 -21.05
N VAL A 348 9.11 4.30 -21.65
CA VAL A 348 10.01 5.39 -21.21
C VAL A 348 9.29 6.73 -21.24
N ALA A 349 8.64 7.06 -22.35
CA ALA A 349 7.91 8.32 -22.48
C ALA A 349 6.74 8.44 -21.49
N ALA A 350 6.00 7.35 -21.25
CA ALA A 350 4.91 7.31 -20.27
C ALA A 350 5.42 7.51 -18.83
N TRP A 351 6.47 6.81 -18.45
CA TRP A 351 7.07 6.93 -17.12
C TRP A 351 7.67 8.32 -16.88
N GLN A 352 8.34 8.91 -17.88
CA GLN A 352 8.86 10.28 -17.80
C GLN A 352 7.75 11.33 -17.62
N ARG A 353 6.60 11.16 -18.28
CA ARG A 353 5.41 12.02 -18.04
C ARG A 353 4.94 11.90 -16.60
N ALA A 354 4.80 10.67 -16.09
CA ALA A 354 4.38 10.42 -14.70
C ALA A 354 5.36 11.04 -13.68
N LEU A 355 6.67 10.89 -13.89
CA LEU A 355 7.70 11.53 -13.06
C LEU A 355 7.58 13.06 -13.12
N GLY A 356 7.40 13.62 -14.31
CA GLY A 356 7.19 15.05 -14.52
C GLY A 356 5.98 15.58 -13.76
N GLN A 357 4.85 14.87 -13.78
CA GLN A 357 3.65 15.28 -13.05
C GLN A 357 3.88 15.36 -11.54
N TRP A 358 4.52 14.34 -10.96
CA TRP A 358 4.84 14.33 -9.54
C TRP A 358 5.79 15.48 -9.17
N ARG A 359 6.87 15.66 -9.94
CA ARG A 359 7.81 16.79 -9.77
C ARG A 359 7.07 18.13 -9.80
N CYS A 360 6.24 18.31 -10.82
CA CYS A 360 5.56 19.57 -11.11
C CYS A 360 4.34 19.85 -10.21
N SER A 361 3.84 18.87 -9.46
CA SER A 361 2.67 19.05 -8.58
C SER A 361 3.05 19.07 -7.09
N SER A 362 3.90 18.13 -6.67
CA SER A 362 4.32 17.99 -5.27
C SER A 362 5.52 18.86 -4.90
N GLY A 363 6.39 19.18 -5.87
CA GLY A 363 7.70 19.78 -5.64
C GLY A 363 8.80 18.76 -5.31
N ILE A 364 8.56 17.46 -5.49
CA ILE A 364 9.60 16.44 -5.32
C ILE A 364 10.70 16.63 -6.35
N ASN A 365 11.96 16.56 -5.92
CA ASN A 365 13.09 16.79 -6.81
C ASN A 365 13.60 15.47 -7.38
N TRP A 366 12.86 14.95 -8.36
CA TRP A 366 13.23 13.75 -9.10
C TRP A 366 13.74 14.08 -10.48
N GLU A 367 14.80 13.39 -10.87
CA GLU A 367 15.37 13.45 -12.21
C GLU A 367 15.57 12.04 -12.78
N LEU A 368 15.65 11.98 -14.11
CA LEU A 368 16.12 10.80 -14.82
C LEU A 368 17.59 10.99 -15.16
N GLY A 369 18.44 10.05 -14.72
CA GLY A 369 19.87 10.04 -15.00
C GLY A 369 20.24 9.14 -16.17
N ALA A 370 21.54 8.89 -16.30
CA ALA A 370 22.04 7.90 -17.25
C ALA A 370 21.57 6.48 -16.88
N ASP A 371 21.22 5.71 -17.91
CA ASP A 371 20.78 4.32 -17.81
C ASP A 371 21.81 3.43 -17.10
N VAL A 372 21.32 2.35 -16.48
CA VAL A 372 22.17 1.28 -15.95
C VAL A 372 22.32 0.14 -16.97
N THR A 373 23.30 -0.73 -16.75
CA THR A 373 23.64 -1.83 -17.66
C THR A 373 22.92 -3.15 -17.32
N VAL A 374 22.22 -3.21 -16.19
CA VAL A 374 21.50 -4.40 -15.69
C VAL A 374 20.09 -4.01 -15.21
N ASN A 375 19.18 -4.98 -15.15
CA ASN A 375 17.79 -4.79 -14.68
C ASN A 375 17.61 -5.06 -13.19
N THR A 376 18.70 -5.03 -12.43
CA THR A 376 18.72 -5.39 -11.02
C THR A 376 17.75 -4.52 -10.22
N ILE A 377 16.93 -5.17 -9.41
CA ILE A 377 16.13 -4.57 -8.34
C ILE A 377 16.76 -5.08 -7.06
N ALA A 378 17.45 -4.24 -6.30
CA ALA A 378 18.23 -4.61 -5.11
C ALA A 378 18.76 -3.35 -4.43
N LEU A 379 19.02 -3.42 -3.11
CA LEU A 379 19.72 -2.35 -2.40
C LEU A 379 21.17 -2.21 -2.91
N ASP A 380 21.40 -1.32 -3.88
CA ASP A 380 22.67 -1.17 -4.59
C ASP A 380 23.08 0.30 -4.87
N GLN A 381 22.40 1.23 -4.19
CA GLN A 381 22.50 2.68 -4.32
C GLN A 381 21.97 3.24 -5.64
N VAL A 382 21.20 2.46 -6.39
CA VAL A 382 20.52 2.91 -7.62
C VAL A 382 19.02 2.87 -7.42
N ASN A 383 18.34 3.97 -7.75
CA ASN A 383 16.89 3.93 -7.91
C ASN A 383 16.56 3.37 -9.29
N ALA A 384 16.39 2.05 -9.41
CA ALA A 384 16.24 1.36 -10.69
C ALA A 384 14.79 1.34 -11.17
N VAL A 385 14.61 1.39 -12.49
CA VAL A 385 13.33 1.18 -13.16
C VAL A 385 13.49 0.10 -14.21
N ALA A 386 12.83 -1.04 -14.01
CA ALA A 386 12.98 -2.20 -14.87
C ALA A 386 11.63 -2.84 -15.23
N PHE A 387 11.60 -3.56 -16.35
CA PHE A 387 10.60 -4.60 -16.55
C PHE A 387 11.01 -5.89 -15.84
N ASP A 388 10.00 -6.62 -15.36
CA ASP A 388 10.12 -7.90 -14.67
C ASP A 388 10.90 -8.95 -15.49
N ASP A 389 11.79 -9.65 -14.79
CA ASP A 389 12.63 -10.74 -15.27
C ASP A 389 12.20 -12.12 -14.71
N GLY A 390 10.99 -12.20 -14.16
CA GLY A 390 10.41 -13.41 -13.56
C GLY A 390 10.41 -13.41 -12.02
N THR A 391 10.72 -12.26 -11.41
CA THR A 391 10.78 -12.07 -9.95
C THR A 391 9.53 -11.40 -9.39
N LEU A 392 8.75 -10.73 -10.25
CA LEU A 392 7.48 -10.11 -9.86
C LEU A 392 6.40 -11.19 -9.61
N PRO A 393 5.66 -11.14 -8.48
CA PRO A 393 4.61 -12.09 -8.21
C PRO A 393 3.53 -12.11 -9.30
N ALA A 394 2.96 -13.30 -9.54
CA ALA A 394 1.93 -13.47 -10.55
C ALA A 394 0.77 -12.49 -10.35
N ARG A 395 0.31 -11.90 -11.46
CA ARG A 395 -0.79 -10.92 -11.53
C ARG A 395 -0.51 -9.57 -10.86
N VAL A 396 0.72 -9.21 -10.56
CA VAL A 396 1.07 -7.83 -10.16
C VAL A 396 1.39 -7.00 -11.41
N LEU A 397 0.78 -5.82 -11.59
CA LEU A 397 1.04 -4.94 -12.75
C LEU A 397 2.35 -4.15 -12.62
N GLY A 398 2.59 -3.59 -11.44
CA GLY A 398 3.77 -2.81 -11.08
C GLY A 398 4.12 -3.07 -9.61
N ARG A 399 5.32 -2.70 -9.18
CA ARG A 399 5.76 -2.79 -7.79
C ARG A 399 6.78 -1.70 -7.53
N THR A 400 6.65 -1.06 -6.38
CA THR A 400 7.63 -0.13 -5.84
C THR A 400 8.25 -0.77 -4.60
N THR A 401 9.58 -0.84 -4.59
CA THR A 401 10.35 -1.24 -3.42
C THR A 401 10.99 0.00 -2.84
N SER A 402 10.68 0.30 -1.57
CA SER A 402 11.34 1.35 -0.81
C SER A 402 12.30 0.72 0.19
N TYR A 403 13.57 1.12 0.13
CA TYR A 403 14.57 0.78 1.11
C TYR A 403 14.74 1.96 2.05
N TYR A 404 14.66 1.68 3.34
CA TYR A 404 14.80 2.66 4.40
C TYR A 404 16.02 2.35 5.25
N SER A 405 16.70 3.42 5.62
CA SER A 405 17.78 3.40 6.58
C SER A 405 17.42 4.29 7.76
N GLY A 406 17.72 3.81 8.96
CA GLY A 406 17.48 4.52 10.21
C GLY A 406 18.78 4.92 10.89
N CYS A 407 18.74 6.03 11.65
CA CYS A 407 19.79 6.37 12.60
C CYS A 407 19.22 7.01 13.87
N TYR A 408 20.03 7.01 14.92
CA TYR A 408 19.73 7.70 16.16
C TYR A 408 20.11 9.18 16.02
N THR A 409 19.18 10.05 16.34
CA THR A 409 19.41 11.49 16.50
C THR A 409 20.19 11.77 17.78
N ALA A 410 20.64 13.02 17.95
CA ALA A 410 21.35 13.44 19.16
C ALA A 410 20.54 13.26 20.47
N ASN A 411 19.21 13.26 20.40
CA ASN A 411 18.30 12.98 21.52
C ASN A 411 17.94 11.49 21.67
N GLY A 412 18.56 10.59 20.89
CA GLY A 412 18.34 9.14 20.96
C GLY A 412 17.06 8.65 20.27
N GLU A 413 16.38 9.50 19.50
CA GLU A 413 15.22 9.11 18.70
C GLU A 413 15.68 8.41 17.41
N VAL A 414 14.96 7.38 16.98
CA VAL A 414 15.22 6.74 15.69
C VAL A 414 14.48 7.48 14.59
N VAL A 415 15.21 7.96 13.59
CA VAL A 415 14.66 8.56 12.38
C VAL A 415 15.02 7.70 11.18
N PHE A 416 14.02 7.39 10.35
CA PHE A 416 14.15 6.71 9.08
C PHE A 416 14.09 7.68 7.92
N TYR A 417 14.87 7.38 6.89
CA TYR A 417 14.80 8.03 5.59
C TYR A 417 14.76 6.99 4.48
N VAL A 418 14.19 7.37 3.34
CA VAL A 418 14.24 6.59 2.11
C VAL A 418 15.65 6.68 1.54
N SER A 419 16.41 5.58 1.59
CA SER A 419 17.75 5.52 1.03
C SER A 419 17.75 5.21 -0.46
N GLU A 420 16.77 4.44 -0.93
CA GLU A 420 16.67 3.98 -2.32
C GLU A 420 15.23 3.56 -2.66
N ILE A 421 14.86 3.69 -3.93
CA ILE A 421 13.55 3.30 -4.47
C ILE A 421 13.71 2.62 -5.82
N ASP A 422 13.25 1.38 -5.90
CA ASP A 422 13.18 0.63 -7.15
C ASP A 422 11.74 0.48 -7.65
N GLN A 423 11.58 0.40 -8.97
CA GLN A 423 10.30 0.10 -9.61
C GLN A 423 10.45 -1.03 -10.62
N GLN A 424 9.51 -1.97 -10.55
CA GLN A 424 9.43 -3.11 -11.44
C GLN A 424 8.03 -3.20 -12.04
N PHE A 425 7.93 -3.43 -13.36
CA PHE A 425 6.65 -3.55 -14.07
C PHE A 425 6.53 -4.88 -14.80
N ALA A 426 5.33 -5.44 -14.86
CA ALA A 426 5.11 -6.74 -15.50
C ALA A 426 5.40 -6.72 -17.01
N THR A 427 6.01 -7.79 -17.50
CA THR A 427 6.11 -8.09 -18.94
C THR A 427 5.01 -9.03 -19.43
N SER A 428 4.37 -9.76 -18.52
CA SER A 428 3.41 -10.82 -18.80
C SER A 428 1.95 -10.33 -18.93
N LEU A 429 1.70 -9.03 -18.75
CA LEU A 429 0.37 -8.43 -18.74
C LEU A 429 0.16 -7.48 -19.92
N PRO A 430 -1.08 -7.37 -20.46
CA PRO A 430 -1.36 -6.65 -21.69
C PRO A 430 -1.39 -5.12 -21.44
N PHE A 431 -0.23 -4.48 -21.46
CA PHE A 431 -0.14 -3.02 -21.33
C PHE A 431 -0.43 -2.27 -22.63
N GLN A 432 -1.10 -1.14 -22.50
CA GLN A 432 -1.08 -0.05 -23.45
C GLN A 432 -0.06 0.99 -22.96
N PHE A 433 1.04 1.16 -23.70
CA PHE A 433 2.16 2.04 -23.31
C PHE A 433 2.07 3.46 -23.89
N GLY A 434 1.21 3.67 -24.89
CA GLY A 434 1.12 4.93 -25.63
C GLY A 434 0.20 5.95 -24.96
N SER A 435 0.01 7.10 -25.60
CA SER A 435 -0.95 8.10 -25.13
C SER A 435 -2.42 7.74 -25.41
N ALA A 436 -2.67 6.78 -26.31
CA ALA A 436 -4.00 6.29 -26.62
C ALA A 436 -4.67 5.61 -25.42
N ARG A 437 -6.00 5.43 -25.50
CA ARG A 437 -6.75 4.68 -24.49
C ARG A 437 -6.44 3.17 -24.60
N PRO A 438 -6.46 2.41 -23.50
CA PRO A 438 -6.32 0.96 -23.56
C PRO A 438 -7.45 0.30 -24.36
N GLY A 439 -7.10 -0.69 -25.17
CA GLY A 439 -8.07 -1.58 -25.81
C GLY A 439 -8.74 -2.54 -24.82
N ALA A 440 -9.65 -3.37 -25.33
CA ALA A 440 -10.33 -4.37 -24.50
C ALA A 440 -9.34 -5.30 -23.80
N GLY A 441 -9.42 -5.37 -22.47
CA GLY A 441 -8.54 -6.19 -21.64
C GLY A 441 -7.13 -5.64 -21.42
N GLN A 442 -6.78 -4.47 -21.99
CA GLN A 442 -5.49 -3.83 -21.76
C GLN A 442 -5.51 -2.93 -20.52
N TYR A 443 -4.33 -2.77 -19.91
CA TYR A 443 -4.08 -1.87 -18.79
C TYR A 443 -3.31 -0.64 -19.26
N ASP A 444 -3.66 0.53 -18.74
CA ASP A 444 -2.94 1.76 -19.04
C ASP A 444 -1.61 1.82 -18.28
N PHE A 445 -0.48 1.73 -18.99
CA PHE A 445 0.83 1.71 -18.33
C PHE A 445 1.13 3.02 -17.60
N GLU A 446 0.76 4.18 -18.16
CA GLU A 446 1.00 5.48 -17.50
C GLU A 446 0.24 5.59 -16.18
N SER A 447 -0.99 5.03 -16.11
CA SER A 447 -1.76 4.95 -14.86
C SER A 447 -1.08 4.09 -13.79
N VAL A 448 -0.47 2.97 -14.20
CA VAL A 448 0.30 2.12 -13.28
C VAL A 448 1.58 2.83 -12.84
N ALA A 449 2.32 3.44 -13.77
CA ALA A 449 3.56 4.15 -13.48
C ALA A 449 3.35 5.35 -12.53
N VAL A 450 2.29 6.15 -12.73
CA VAL A 450 1.99 7.28 -11.85
C VAL A 450 1.57 6.82 -10.45
N HIS A 451 0.89 5.68 -10.34
CA HIS A 451 0.53 5.06 -9.07
C HIS A 451 1.75 4.55 -8.30
N GLU A 452 2.64 3.79 -8.95
CA GLU A 452 3.89 3.32 -8.34
C GLU A 452 4.79 4.50 -7.92
N LEU A 453 4.85 5.56 -8.72
CA LEU A 453 5.54 6.80 -8.31
C LEU A 453 4.86 7.50 -7.11
N GLY A 454 3.56 7.29 -6.87
CA GLY A 454 2.92 7.76 -5.65
C GLY A 454 3.34 6.97 -4.41
N HIS A 455 3.58 5.67 -4.53
CA HIS A 455 4.26 4.90 -3.48
C HIS A 455 5.70 5.35 -3.28
N ALA A 456 6.42 5.65 -4.36
CA ALA A 456 7.75 6.25 -4.26
C ALA A 456 7.74 7.60 -3.51
N GLN A 457 6.64 8.37 -3.59
CA GLN A 457 6.41 9.58 -2.77
C GLN A 457 6.13 9.31 -1.29
N GLN A 458 6.09 8.05 -0.86
CA GLN A 458 5.71 7.63 0.49
C GLN A 458 4.21 7.82 0.78
N LEU A 459 3.37 7.67 -0.25
CA LEU A 459 1.91 7.59 -0.11
C LEU A 459 1.47 6.14 -0.02
N SER A 460 0.46 5.89 0.82
CA SER A 460 -0.22 4.60 0.93
C SER A 460 -1.56 4.64 0.21
N HIS A 461 -2.18 3.48 0.02
CA HIS A 461 -3.50 3.41 -0.60
C HIS A 461 -4.55 4.20 0.18
N LEU A 462 -5.55 4.65 -0.57
CA LEU A 462 -6.81 5.11 -0.03
C LEU A 462 -8.01 4.59 -0.84
N ILE A 463 -9.20 4.73 -0.27
CA ILE A 463 -10.46 4.39 -0.93
C ILE A 463 -11.09 5.71 -1.43
N ARG A 464 -10.66 6.15 -2.61
CA ARG A 464 -11.18 7.35 -3.29
C ARG A 464 -11.09 7.19 -4.81
N PRO A 465 -12.18 6.75 -5.46
CA PRO A 465 -12.23 6.63 -6.91
C PRO A 465 -11.80 7.93 -7.61
N GLY A 466 -10.95 7.81 -8.64
CA GLY A 466 -10.42 8.94 -9.41
C GLY A 466 -9.09 9.51 -8.90
N ALA A 467 -8.72 9.27 -7.63
CA ALA A 467 -7.37 9.58 -7.15
C ALA A 467 -6.36 8.55 -7.67
N ILE A 468 -5.10 8.97 -7.88
CA ILE A 468 -4.03 8.06 -8.31
C ILE A 468 -3.78 6.98 -7.27
N MET A 469 -3.73 7.35 -5.99
CA MET A 469 -3.50 6.39 -4.89
C MET A 469 -4.76 5.62 -4.47
N HIS A 470 -5.83 5.65 -5.29
CA HIS A 470 -6.93 4.71 -5.11
C HIS A 470 -6.38 3.29 -5.18
N TYR A 471 -6.77 2.45 -4.23
CA TYR A 471 -6.26 1.08 -4.13
C TYR A 471 -6.35 0.30 -5.46
N ALA A 472 -7.33 0.61 -6.32
CA ALA A 472 -7.58 -0.16 -7.53
C ALA A 472 -7.36 0.58 -8.85
N VAL A 473 -6.83 -0.14 -9.84
CA VAL A 473 -6.84 0.26 -11.27
C VAL A 473 -7.48 -0.84 -12.10
N ALA A 474 -8.59 -0.53 -12.76
CA ALA A 474 -9.31 -1.48 -13.61
C ALA A 474 -8.74 -1.53 -15.04
N ALA A 475 -8.92 -2.65 -15.74
CA ALA A 475 -8.63 -2.74 -17.17
C ALA A 475 -9.46 -1.69 -17.95
N GLY A 476 -8.85 -1.05 -18.95
CA GLY A 476 -9.48 0.04 -19.70
C GLY A 476 -9.55 1.39 -18.97
N ALA A 477 -9.23 1.45 -17.67
CA ALA A 477 -9.20 2.72 -16.93
C ALA A 477 -7.99 3.56 -17.36
N THR A 478 -8.16 4.88 -17.31
CA THR A 478 -7.08 5.85 -17.53
C THR A 478 -7.09 6.84 -16.38
N LEU A 479 -6.15 6.67 -15.46
CA LEU A 479 -5.94 7.46 -14.25
C LEU A 479 -4.53 8.06 -14.33
N ARG A 480 -4.39 9.17 -15.07
CA ARG A 480 -3.09 9.80 -15.36
C ARG A 480 -2.94 11.19 -14.78
N VAL A 481 -3.88 11.68 -13.97
CA VAL A 481 -3.88 13.05 -13.43
C VAL A 481 -3.95 13.00 -11.93
N LEU A 482 -3.00 13.66 -11.25
CA LEU A 482 -2.96 13.77 -9.81
C LEU A 482 -4.15 14.56 -9.27
N ASP A 483 -4.86 14.00 -8.28
CA ASP A 483 -5.92 14.72 -7.57
C ASP A 483 -5.30 15.74 -6.60
N PRO A 484 -5.69 17.04 -6.67
CA PRO A 484 -5.12 18.08 -5.82
C PRO A 484 -5.32 17.88 -4.31
N ALA A 485 -6.44 17.27 -3.91
CA ALA A 485 -6.84 17.12 -2.51
C ALA A 485 -6.31 15.82 -1.86
N SER A 486 -5.95 14.80 -2.64
CA SER A 486 -5.29 13.59 -2.13
C SER A 486 -3.83 13.53 -2.52
N ASP A 487 -3.54 13.35 -3.80
CA ASP A 487 -2.24 12.94 -4.29
C ASP A 487 -1.24 14.08 -4.12
N VAL A 488 -1.61 15.27 -4.59
CA VAL A 488 -0.76 16.48 -4.47
C VAL A 488 -0.65 16.93 -3.00
N ALA A 489 -1.75 16.93 -2.25
CA ALA A 489 -1.75 17.34 -0.85
C ALA A 489 -0.90 16.40 0.03
N GLY A 490 -1.04 15.09 -0.14
CA GLY A 490 -0.25 14.08 0.55
C GLY A 490 1.24 14.19 0.21
N GLY A 491 1.58 14.24 -1.08
CA GLY A 491 2.96 14.37 -1.53
C GLY A 491 3.64 15.64 -1.01
N ARG A 492 2.93 16.78 -1.06
CA ARG A 492 3.42 18.05 -0.46
C ARG A 492 3.62 17.94 1.04
N LEU A 493 2.74 17.23 1.75
CA LEU A 493 2.88 17.07 3.20
C LEU A 493 4.15 16.29 3.55
N VAL A 494 4.42 15.18 2.85
CA VAL A 494 5.67 14.40 3.02
C VAL A 494 6.88 15.31 2.87
N LEU A 495 6.93 16.06 1.78
CA LEU A 495 8.08 16.89 1.46
C LEU A 495 8.26 18.09 2.41
N ARG A 496 7.21 18.89 2.59
CA ARG A 496 7.29 20.16 3.34
C ARG A 496 7.55 19.96 4.82
N THR A 497 7.00 18.89 5.40
CA THR A 497 7.13 18.68 6.84
C THR A 497 8.39 17.90 7.22
N ARG A 498 9.03 17.20 6.26
CA ARG A 498 10.06 16.19 6.59
C ARG A 498 11.26 16.15 5.66
N SER A 499 11.07 16.27 4.35
CA SER A 499 12.16 16.07 3.37
C SER A 499 12.94 17.34 3.04
N PHE A 500 12.31 18.52 3.14
CA PHE A 500 12.98 19.82 2.95
C PHE A 500 13.67 20.34 4.21
N ARG A 501 13.78 19.50 5.24
CA ARG A 501 14.52 19.78 6.48
C ARG A 501 15.43 18.60 6.77
N ASN A 502 16.65 18.87 7.23
CA ASN A 502 17.53 17.80 7.67
C ASN A 502 17.10 17.39 9.08
N ARG A 503 16.72 16.11 9.26
CA ARG A 503 16.35 15.55 10.57
C ARG A 503 17.56 15.00 11.36
N GLY A 504 18.78 15.29 10.90
CA GLY A 504 20.03 14.79 11.48
C GLY A 504 20.44 13.41 10.95
N CYS A 505 19.75 12.90 9.93
CA CYS A 505 19.86 11.53 9.45
C CYS A 505 19.75 11.47 7.91
N GLY A 506 20.59 10.63 7.28
CA GLY A 506 20.47 10.29 5.85
C GLY A 506 21.03 11.28 4.83
N GLY A 507 21.77 12.30 5.27
CA GLY A 507 22.42 13.26 4.37
C GLY A 507 21.70 14.61 4.28
N PRO A 508 21.95 15.40 3.23
CA PRO A 508 21.35 16.72 3.08
C PRO A 508 19.84 16.63 2.84
N ALA A 509 19.12 17.65 3.31
CA ALA A 509 17.72 17.83 2.97
C ALA A 509 17.56 17.95 1.45
N MET A 510 16.40 17.50 0.95
CA MET A 510 16.04 17.71 -0.45
C MET A 510 15.84 19.19 -0.74
N LEU A 511 16.36 19.66 -1.87
CA LEU A 511 15.97 20.94 -2.44
C LEU A 511 14.59 20.78 -3.09
N PRO A 512 13.61 21.67 -2.82
CA PRO A 512 12.33 21.61 -3.51
C PRO A 512 12.53 21.85 -5.01
N ALA A 513 11.90 21.02 -5.86
CA ALA A 513 11.79 21.35 -7.28
C ALA A 513 11.14 22.75 -7.43
N PRO A 514 11.56 23.58 -8.39
CA PRO A 514 12.47 23.26 -9.49
C PRO A 514 13.97 23.41 -9.16
N LEU A 515 14.37 23.72 -7.92
CA LEU A 515 15.77 23.99 -7.58
C LEU A 515 16.67 22.77 -7.85
N THR A 516 17.82 23.03 -8.46
CA THR A 516 18.90 22.05 -8.70
C THR A 516 20.20 22.44 -8.01
N ALA A 517 20.33 23.70 -7.62
CA ALA A 517 21.40 24.20 -6.78
C ALA A 517 20.94 25.47 -6.06
N LEU A 518 21.43 25.70 -4.85
CA LEU A 518 21.22 26.93 -4.09
C LEU A 518 22.50 27.25 -3.32
N ALA A 519 23.01 28.47 -3.49
CA ALA A 519 24.15 28.98 -2.75
C ALA A 519 23.86 30.39 -2.26
N ILE A 520 24.28 30.68 -1.03
CA ILE A 520 24.30 32.04 -0.48
C ILE A 520 25.75 32.49 -0.47
N SER A 521 26.02 33.65 -1.08
CA SER A 521 27.36 34.25 -1.14
C SER A 521 27.31 35.71 -0.74
N ALA A 522 28.45 36.30 -0.38
CA ALA A 522 28.54 37.75 -0.20
C ALA A 522 28.97 38.37 -1.54
N VAL A 523 28.14 39.24 -2.12
CA VAL A 523 28.46 39.98 -3.34
C VAL A 523 28.39 41.47 -3.02
N GLY A 524 29.55 42.14 -3.01
CA GLY A 524 29.65 43.54 -2.59
C GLY A 524 29.33 43.73 -1.11
N ALA A 525 28.35 44.58 -0.78
CA ALA A 525 27.98 44.95 0.58
C ALA A 525 26.86 44.10 1.20
N GLY A 526 26.39 43.05 0.53
CA GLY A 526 25.25 42.25 1.02
C GLY A 526 25.27 40.77 0.60
N PRO A 527 24.43 39.93 1.22
CA PRO A 527 24.23 38.55 0.79
C PRO A 527 23.48 38.51 -0.54
N ALA A 528 23.88 37.60 -1.42
CA ALA A 528 23.20 37.25 -2.68
C ALA A 528 22.89 35.76 -2.71
N ALA A 529 21.70 35.42 -3.18
CA ALA A 529 21.27 34.05 -3.42
C ALA A 529 21.44 33.70 -4.90
N THR A 530 22.35 32.80 -5.22
CA THR A 530 22.51 32.24 -6.57
C THR A 530 21.91 30.84 -6.60
N PHE A 531 21.05 30.59 -7.57
CA PHE A 531 20.37 29.30 -7.69
C PHE A 531 20.14 28.91 -9.15
N SER A 532 20.03 27.60 -9.35
CA SER A 532 19.73 27.00 -10.64
C SER A 532 18.44 26.20 -10.54
N THR A 533 17.69 26.12 -11.63
CA THR A 533 16.40 25.45 -11.71
C THR A 533 16.34 24.48 -12.89
N ARG A 534 15.37 23.58 -12.85
CA ARG A 534 14.91 22.75 -13.98
C ARG A 534 13.39 22.71 -13.99
N ASP A 535 12.78 22.64 -15.17
CA ASP A 535 11.34 22.33 -15.32
C ASP A 535 10.43 23.16 -14.38
N GLU A 536 10.39 24.48 -14.58
CA GLU A 536 9.69 25.46 -13.73
C GLU A 536 8.14 25.40 -13.86
N CYS A 537 7.56 24.21 -13.73
CA CYS A 537 6.16 23.92 -14.05
C CYS A 537 5.10 24.59 -13.15
N PHE A 538 5.43 24.97 -11.92
CA PHE A 538 4.45 25.45 -10.93
C PHE A 538 4.89 26.75 -10.23
N VAL A 539 5.84 27.47 -10.83
CA VAL A 539 6.34 28.74 -10.31
C VAL A 539 6.20 29.82 -11.37
N ASN A 540 5.74 31.00 -10.96
CA ASN A 540 5.71 32.19 -11.82
C ASN A 540 6.93 33.10 -11.56
N GLY A 541 7.65 32.85 -10.47
CA GLY A 541 8.82 33.61 -10.05
C GLY A 541 9.32 33.12 -8.70
N PHE A 542 10.43 33.71 -8.28
CA PHE A 542 11.14 33.43 -7.05
C PHE A 542 11.19 34.71 -6.22
N VAL A 543 11.06 34.55 -4.91
CA VAL A 543 11.16 35.64 -3.95
C VAL A 543 12.25 35.26 -2.95
N LEU A 544 13.20 36.17 -2.75
CA LEU A 544 14.12 36.12 -1.62
C LEU A 544 13.49 36.92 -0.49
N GLU A 545 13.27 36.28 0.66
CA GLU A 545 12.70 36.90 1.84
C GLU A 545 13.72 36.93 2.98
N ARG A 546 13.67 37.99 3.78
CA ARG A 546 14.46 38.14 5.01
C ARG A 546 13.52 38.27 6.20
N SER A 547 13.82 37.53 7.27
CA SER A 547 13.11 37.68 8.55
C SER A 547 13.31 39.09 9.12
N ALA A 548 12.25 39.71 9.65
CA ALA A 548 12.34 41.01 10.32
C ALA A 548 12.97 40.92 11.72
N GLY A 549 13.15 39.70 12.25
CA GLY A 549 13.79 39.44 13.54
C GLY A 549 14.91 38.38 13.47
N LEU A 550 15.66 38.24 14.57
CA LEU A 550 16.73 37.23 14.71
C LEU A 550 16.20 35.80 14.79
N ASP A 551 14.94 35.62 15.22
CA ASP A 551 14.26 34.33 15.27
C ASP A 551 13.48 34.07 13.97
N THR A 552 14.07 33.26 13.09
CA THR A 552 13.47 32.85 11.81
C THR A 552 12.40 31.76 11.95
N THR A 553 12.14 31.26 13.16
CA THR A 553 11.25 30.13 13.41
C THR A 553 9.87 30.51 13.95
N ALA A 554 9.70 31.75 14.43
CA ALA A 554 8.42 32.24 14.92
C ALA A 554 7.42 32.49 13.77
N ALA A 555 6.19 32.00 13.91
CA ALA A 555 5.10 32.23 12.93
C ALA A 555 4.77 33.73 12.71
N GLY A 556 5.22 34.61 13.61
CA GLY A 556 5.11 36.07 13.52
C GLY A 556 6.40 36.79 13.10
N ALA A 557 7.43 36.09 12.62
CA ALA A 557 8.75 36.67 12.30
C ALA A 557 8.74 37.75 11.20
N GLY A 558 7.60 37.97 10.54
CA GLY A 558 7.40 39.05 9.57
C GLY A 558 8.42 38.97 8.45
N TRP A 559 8.33 37.93 7.61
CA TRP A 559 9.19 37.81 6.43
C TRP A 559 8.91 38.96 5.46
N GLN A 560 9.97 39.64 5.03
CA GLN A 560 9.92 40.73 4.08
C GLN A 560 10.62 40.32 2.79
N ALA A 561 9.93 40.45 1.66
CA ALA A 561 10.55 40.28 0.34
C ALA A 561 11.66 41.33 0.14
N VAL A 562 12.86 40.87 -0.18
CA VAL A 562 14.03 41.74 -0.45
C VAL A 562 14.42 41.75 -1.92
N ALA A 563 14.10 40.68 -2.67
CA ALA A 563 14.34 40.61 -4.10
C ALA A 563 13.37 39.61 -4.77
N THR A 564 13.10 39.81 -6.05
CA THR A 564 12.22 38.93 -6.85
C THR A 564 12.78 38.69 -8.24
N ALA A 565 12.62 37.49 -8.78
CA ALA A 565 12.91 37.16 -10.17
C ALA A 565 11.70 36.47 -10.81
N ASN A 566 11.39 36.81 -12.05
CA ASN A 566 10.40 36.05 -12.82
C ASN A 566 10.98 34.69 -13.22
N ALA A 567 10.14 33.66 -13.27
CA ALA A 567 10.52 32.37 -13.83
C ALA A 567 10.80 32.49 -15.34
N GLY A 568 11.54 31.53 -15.90
CA GLY A 568 11.87 31.43 -17.32
C GLY A 568 13.21 32.05 -17.72
N ALA A 569 14.15 32.25 -16.79
CA ALA A 569 15.49 32.73 -17.15
C ALA A 569 16.19 31.75 -18.11
N ALA A 570 16.97 32.28 -19.05
CA ALA A 570 17.76 31.46 -19.96
C ALA A 570 18.69 30.54 -19.16
N ARG A 571 18.59 29.22 -19.40
CA ARG A 571 19.30 28.15 -18.67
C ARG A 571 18.91 27.98 -17.20
N GLY A 572 17.83 28.63 -16.73
CA GLY A 572 17.33 28.49 -15.36
C GLY A 572 18.31 28.96 -14.30
N GLN A 573 19.12 29.99 -14.56
CA GLN A 573 20.10 30.53 -13.62
C GLN A 573 19.66 31.89 -13.10
N TYR A 574 19.75 32.08 -11.78
CA TYR A 574 19.26 33.27 -11.08
C TYR A 574 20.26 33.76 -10.04
N THR A 575 20.27 35.08 -9.84
CA THR A 575 20.93 35.76 -8.72
C THR A 575 19.96 36.79 -8.16
N LEU A 576 19.64 36.69 -6.87
CA LEU A 576 18.78 37.60 -6.12
C LEU A 576 19.50 38.26 -4.95
#